data_AF-A0A4Q7N4M9-F1
#
_entry.id   AF-A0A4Q7N4M9-F1
#
_cell.length_a   1.000
_cell.length_b   1.000
_cell.length_c   1.000
_cell.angle_alpha   90.00
_cell.angle_beta   90.00
_cell.angle_gamma   90.00
#
_symmetry.space_group_name_H-M   'P 1'
#
loop_
_entity.id
_entity.type
_entity.pdbx_description
1 polymer ?
#
loop_
_entity_poly.entity_id
_entity_poly.type
_entity_poly.pdbx_seq_one_letter_code
_entity_poly.pdbx_strand_id
1 'polypeptide(L)'
;MSISKLVTILLLILIFSLLFIFFLVFRFDRNFIPLLDDNSIKDTVRFELIKNLLNLSLLTIVGGLIAYLFKSREIAQKREQDIKDELRKQEQIRIEIRMDYFKRLGNIYRNIKNARRALRAGGLTTAYLNGQDDPPALLIRGVYLDLYREQMEVVNKYQLELEGLKLESRSLPAFVHLSNVHIYLGTMEDYLRKILNEFEAVSPLLKSGKAVHFKQLERLDEFTGRVTKNREFCFSKGKPPNIDYRFTESFSDLYDEVIEEIGKNLS
;
A
#
# COMPACT_ATOMS: atom_id res chain seq x y z
N MET A 1 -20.82 -0.92 29.49
CA MET A 1 -21.55 0.09 30.31
C MET A 1 -20.94 1.45 30.01
N SER A 2 -21.73 2.44 29.57
CA SER A 2 -21.20 3.76 29.19
C SER A 2 -20.57 4.45 30.41
N ILE A 3 -19.45 5.14 30.23
CA ILE A 3 -18.76 5.92 31.26
C ILE A 3 -19.75 6.87 31.97
N SER A 4 -20.71 7.42 31.23
CA SER A 4 -21.80 8.26 31.77
C SER A 4 -22.65 7.55 32.83
N LYS A 5 -22.96 6.25 32.66
CA LYS A 5 -23.74 5.45 33.61
C LYS A 5 -22.95 5.14 34.88
N LEU A 6 -21.64 4.94 34.76
CA LEU A 6 -20.78 4.65 35.90
C LEU A 6 -20.56 5.93 36.73
N VAL A 7 -20.35 7.08 36.07
CA VAL A 7 -20.25 8.39 36.74
C VAL A 7 -21.55 8.73 37.48
N THR A 8 -22.72 8.52 36.86
CA THR A 8 -24.01 8.79 37.51
C THR A 8 -24.22 7.90 38.73
N ILE A 9 -23.91 6.60 38.66
CA ILE A 9 -23.99 5.70 39.82
C ILE A 9 -23.06 6.16 40.94
N LEU A 10 -21.82 6.54 40.61
CA LEU A 10 -20.83 6.95 41.60
C LEU A 10 -21.21 8.29 42.27
N LEU A 11 -21.79 9.21 41.50
CA LEU A 11 -22.34 10.47 42.00
C LEU A 11 -23.54 10.23 42.92
N LEU A 12 -24.39 9.26 42.59
CA LEU A 12 -25.51 8.82 43.43
C LEU A 12 -25.03 8.22 44.76
N ILE A 13 -23.98 7.38 44.72
CA ILE A 13 -23.34 6.82 45.92
C ILE A 13 -22.71 7.94 46.76
N LEU A 14 -22.08 8.92 46.14
CA LEU A 14 -21.49 10.07 46.85
C LEU A 14 -22.57 10.92 47.53
N ILE A 15 -23.65 11.27 46.82
CA ILE A 15 -24.79 12.00 47.38
C ILE A 15 -25.41 11.21 48.53
N PHE A 16 -25.63 9.91 48.34
CA PHE A 16 -26.19 9.05 49.38
C PHE A 16 -25.29 8.97 50.62
N SER A 17 -23.97 8.86 50.42
CA SER A 17 -22.98 8.88 51.50
C SER A 17 -22.98 10.23 52.25
N LEU A 18 -23.02 11.35 51.54
CA LEU A 18 -23.12 12.69 52.13
C LEU A 18 -24.42 12.88 52.91
N LEU A 19 -25.55 12.45 52.36
CA LEU A 19 -26.85 12.47 53.03
C LEU A 19 -26.86 11.58 54.28
N PHE A 20 -26.23 10.41 54.21
CA PHE A 20 -26.11 9.50 55.35
C PHE A 20 -25.22 10.07 56.45
N ILE A 21 -24.08 10.69 56.10
CA ILE A 21 -23.21 11.39 57.05
C ILE A 21 -23.96 12.57 57.67
N PHE A 22 -24.65 13.38 56.87
CA PHE A 22 -25.46 14.50 57.36
C PHE A 22 -26.56 14.01 58.30
N PHE A 23 -27.24 12.92 57.96
CA PHE A 23 -28.24 12.27 58.80
C PHE A 23 -27.64 11.77 60.12
N LEU A 24 -26.46 11.13 60.08
CA LEU A 24 -25.76 10.70 61.29
C LEU A 24 -25.40 11.89 62.17
N VAL A 25 -24.77 12.93 61.60
CA VAL A 25 -24.43 14.16 62.34
C VAL A 25 -25.69 14.75 62.96
N PHE A 26 -26.76 14.95 62.19
CA PHE A 26 -28.02 15.52 62.68
C PHE A 26 -28.70 14.66 63.76
N ARG A 27 -28.66 13.33 63.63
CA ARG A 27 -29.23 12.41 64.61
C ARG A 27 -28.41 12.39 65.90
N PHE A 28 -27.09 12.46 65.80
CA PHE A 28 -26.21 12.57 66.95
C PHE A 28 -26.39 13.93 67.63
N ASP A 29 -26.44 15.03 66.87
CA ASP A 29 -26.62 16.40 67.38
C ASP A 29 -27.94 16.58 68.13
N ARG A 30 -29.04 15.98 67.64
CA ARG A 30 -30.34 16.00 68.34
C ARG A 30 -30.40 15.16 69.62
N ASN A 31 -29.54 14.15 69.76
CA ASN A 31 -29.50 13.30 70.95
C ASN A 31 -28.40 13.72 71.94
N PHE A 32 -27.68 14.82 71.68
CA PHE A 32 -26.56 15.29 72.49
C PHE A 32 -26.79 16.72 73.02
N ILE A 33 -27.88 16.91 73.77
CA ILE A 33 -27.86 17.89 74.86
C ILE A 33 -27.69 17.11 76.17
N PRO A 34 -26.45 16.85 76.64
CA PRO A 34 -26.23 16.51 78.03
C PRO A 34 -25.91 17.80 78.81
N LEU A 35 -26.78 18.13 79.75
CA LEU A 35 -26.41 18.92 80.92
C LEU A 35 -25.24 18.19 81.62
N LEU A 36 -24.10 18.88 81.71
CA LEU A 36 -22.94 18.65 82.58
C LEU A 36 -22.92 17.34 83.41
N ASP A 37 -22.09 16.37 83.01
CA ASP A 37 -21.66 15.26 83.88
C ASP A 37 -20.22 14.80 83.57
N ASP A 38 -19.50 14.35 84.60
CA ASP A 38 -18.03 14.23 84.74
C ASP A 38 -17.39 13.07 83.96
N ASN A 39 -18.11 12.46 83.00
CA ASN A 39 -17.59 11.46 82.05
C ASN A 39 -17.15 12.06 80.71
N SER A 40 -17.20 13.39 80.58
CA SER A 40 -16.99 14.17 79.35
C SER A 40 -15.66 13.90 78.61
N ILE A 41 -14.61 13.50 79.32
CA ILE A 41 -13.28 13.29 78.72
C ILE A 41 -13.26 12.06 77.80
N LYS A 42 -13.94 10.97 78.16
CA LYS A 42 -13.96 9.72 77.35
C LYS A 42 -14.80 9.86 76.08
N ASP A 43 -15.87 10.64 76.13
CA ASP A 43 -16.76 10.84 74.99
C ASP A 43 -16.17 11.81 73.96
N THR A 44 -15.40 12.79 74.42
CA THR A 44 -14.65 13.70 73.54
C THR A 44 -13.62 12.94 72.70
N VAL A 45 -12.84 12.03 73.33
CA VAL A 45 -11.84 11.21 72.62
C VAL A 45 -12.47 10.26 71.60
N ARG A 46 -13.62 9.64 71.93
CA ARG A 46 -14.35 8.76 71.01
C ARG A 46 -14.89 9.52 69.80
N PHE A 47 -15.41 10.73 70.03
CA PHE A 47 -15.91 11.58 68.96
C PHE A 47 -14.80 12.03 68.00
N GLU A 48 -13.64 12.42 68.54
CA GLU A 48 -12.47 12.78 67.74
C GLU A 48 -11.96 11.60 66.89
N LEU A 49 -11.95 10.38 67.44
CA LEU A 49 -11.59 9.18 66.70
C LEU A 49 -12.56 8.90 65.53
N ILE A 50 -13.87 8.99 65.77
CA ILE A 50 -14.90 8.77 64.73
C ILE A 50 -14.74 9.81 63.61
N LYS A 51 -14.54 11.09 63.98
CA LYS A 51 -14.33 12.18 63.02
C LYS A 51 -13.08 11.95 62.16
N ASN A 52 -11.98 11.54 62.76
CA ASN A 52 -10.74 11.25 62.05
C ASN A 52 -10.89 10.06 61.10
N LEU A 53 -11.59 9.01 61.52
CA LEU A 53 -11.84 7.83 60.69
C LEU A 53 -12.76 8.15 59.49
N LEU A 54 -13.76 9.02 59.71
CA LEU A 54 -14.64 9.52 58.65
C LEU A 54 -13.87 10.39 57.65
N ASN A 55 -13.00 11.29 58.12
CA ASN A 55 -12.13 12.10 57.27
C ASN A 55 -11.17 11.23 56.44
N LEU A 56 -10.61 10.17 57.03
CA LEU A 56 -9.73 9.23 56.33
C LEU A 56 -10.49 8.44 55.25
N SER A 57 -11.69 7.95 55.57
CA SER A 57 -12.56 7.29 54.59
C SER A 57 -12.91 8.20 53.41
N LEU A 58 -13.27 9.46 53.69
CA LEU A 58 -13.56 10.46 52.66
C LEU A 58 -12.33 10.68 51.75
N LEU A 59 -11.13 10.84 52.34
CA LEU A 59 -9.89 11.01 51.59
C LEU A 59 -9.59 9.79 50.70
N THR A 60 -9.80 8.57 51.20
CA THR A 60 -9.62 7.34 50.42
C THR A 60 -10.60 7.27 49.23
N ILE A 61 -11.87 7.65 49.43
CA ILE A 61 -12.88 7.65 48.36
C ILE A 61 -12.53 8.68 47.29
N VAL A 62 -12.19 9.92 47.69
CA VAL A 62 -11.81 10.99 46.76
C VAL A 62 -10.52 10.63 46.02
N GLY A 63 -9.50 10.15 46.73
CA GLY A 63 -8.25 9.70 46.14
C GLY A 63 -8.43 8.53 45.15
N GLY A 64 -9.26 7.54 45.51
CA GLY A 64 -9.61 6.43 44.64
C GLY A 64 -10.37 6.86 43.38
N LEU A 65 -11.30 7.82 43.51
CA LEU A 65 -12.03 8.39 42.38
C LEU A 65 -11.10 9.12 41.41
N ILE A 66 -10.21 9.97 41.93
CA ILE A 66 -9.24 10.73 41.13
C ILE A 66 -8.30 9.75 40.41
N ALA A 67 -7.74 8.76 41.13
CA ALA A 67 -6.88 7.73 40.54
C ALA A 67 -7.60 6.94 39.44
N TYR A 68 -8.88 6.61 39.64
CA TYR A 68 -9.70 5.94 38.63
C TYR A 68 -9.90 6.82 37.38
N LEU A 69 -10.22 8.11 37.53
CA LEU A 69 -10.39 9.03 36.40
C LEU A 69 -9.09 9.19 35.60
N PHE A 70 -7.96 9.36 36.27
CA PHE A 70 -6.65 9.43 35.62
C PHE A 70 -6.34 8.15 34.85
N LYS A 71 -6.51 6.98 35.48
CA LYS A 71 -6.29 5.68 34.83
C LYS A 71 -7.23 5.45 33.64
N SER A 72 -8.49 5.87 33.73
CA SER A 72 -9.44 5.76 32.62
C SER A 72 -9.02 6.64 31.43
N ARG A 73 -8.52 7.85 31.69
CA ARG A 73 -8.03 8.75 30.64
C ARG A 73 -6.76 8.20 29.98
N GLU A 74 -5.83 7.68 30.78
CA GLU A 74 -4.61 7.04 30.29
C GLU A 74 -4.92 5.84 29.38
N ILE A 75 -5.87 4.98 29.78
CA ILE A 75 -6.30 3.84 28.95
C ILE A 75 -6.91 4.32 27.62
N ALA A 76 -7.74 5.37 27.65
CA ALA A 76 -8.35 5.91 26.44
C ALA A 76 -7.29 6.50 25.49
N GLN A 77 -6.33 7.26 26.02
CA GLN A 77 -5.21 7.81 25.26
C GLN A 77 -4.33 6.71 24.67
N LYS A 78 -4.01 5.68 25.46
CA LYS A 78 -3.21 4.55 25.00
C LYS A 78 -3.89 3.83 23.84
N ARG A 79 -5.21 3.56 23.95
CA ARG A 79 -5.97 2.94 22.85
C ARG A 79 -5.96 3.78 21.58
N GLU A 80 -6.13 5.10 21.70
CA GLU A 80 -6.06 6.00 20.56
C GLU A 80 -4.67 5.99 19.91
N GLN A 81 -3.62 5.96 20.73
CA GLN A 81 -2.25 5.86 20.25
C GLN A 81 -1.97 4.51 19.58
N ASP A 82 -2.41 3.41 20.17
CA ASP A 82 -2.27 2.06 19.60
C ASP A 82 -2.94 1.98 18.22
N ILE A 83 -4.16 2.53 18.07
CA ILE A 83 -4.87 2.60 16.77
C ILE A 83 -4.09 3.45 15.77
N LYS A 84 -3.59 4.63 16.17
CA LYS A 84 -2.79 5.49 15.29
C LYS A 84 -1.49 4.81 14.86
N ASP A 85 -0.85 4.08 15.75
CA ASP A 85 0.40 3.37 15.46
C ASP A 85 0.15 2.14 14.56
N GLU A 86 -0.96 1.43 14.73
CA GLU A 86 -1.39 0.39 13.79
C GLU A 86 -1.66 0.95 12.39
N LEU A 87 -2.37 2.07 12.29
CA LEU A 87 -2.62 2.74 11.00
C LEU A 87 -1.32 3.19 10.33
N ARG A 88 -0.38 3.75 11.09
CA ARG A 88 0.95 4.13 10.58
C ARG A 88 1.73 2.92 10.07
N LYS A 89 1.70 1.80 10.80
CA LYS A 89 2.37 0.56 10.37
C LYS A 89 1.76 0.02 9.09
N GLN A 90 0.43 0.02 8.97
CA GLN A 90 -0.25 -0.41 7.75
C GLN A 90 0.14 0.47 6.55
N GLU A 91 0.22 1.79 6.75
CA GLU A 91 0.62 2.70 5.67
C GLU A 91 2.10 2.51 5.28
N GLN A 92 2.99 2.32 6.25
CA GLN A 92 4.40 2.00 6.00
C GLN A 92 4.55 0.72 5.17
N ILE A 93 3.80 -0.33 5.51
CA ILE A 93 3.79 -1.60 4.76
C ILE A 93 3.31 -1.36 3.32
N ARG A 94 2.27 -0.54 3.11
CA ARG A 94 1.80 -0.21 1.75
C ARG A 94 2.86 0.54 0.94
N ILE A 95 3.54 1.50 1.55
CA ILE A 95 4.62 2.25 0.92
C ILE A 95 5.76 1.32 0.55
N GLU A 96 6.17 0.43 1.46
CA GLU A 96 7.23 -0.54 1.22
C GLU A 96 6.89 -1.47 0.05
N ILE A 97 5.68 -2.02 0.03
CA ILE A 97 5.18 -2.85 -1.08
C ILE A 97 5.24 -2.08 -2.40
N ARG A 98 4.75 -0.84 -2.44
CA ARG A 98 4.78 -0.01 -3.66
C ARG A 98 6.21 0.28 -4.11
N MET A 99 7.12 0.57 -3.19
CA MET A 99 8.53 0.84 -3.48
C MET A 99 9.26 -0.40 -4.01
N ASP A 100 9.00 -1.58 -3.46
CA ASP A 100 9.53 -2.83 -4.01
C ASP A 100 8.99 -3.08 -5.43
N TYR A 101 7.69 -2.87 -5.62
CA TYR A 101 7.03 -2.99 -6.91
C TYR A 101 7.64 -2.06 -7.98
N PHE A 102 7.90 -0.81 -7.62
CA PHE A 102 8.62 0.17 -8.44
C PHE A 102 10.01 -0.31 -8.85
N LYS A 103 10.79 -0.84 -7.91
CA LYS A 103 12.15 -1.35 -8.19
C LYS A 103 12.11 -2.51 -9.17
N ARG A 104 11.16 -3.44 -8.99
CA ARG A 104 10.97 -4.60 -9.87
C ARG A 104 10.54 -4.17 -11.28
N LEU A 105 9.55 -3.29 -11.40
CA LEU A 105 9.09 -2.76 -12.69
C LEU A 105 10.21 -1.99 -13.41
N GLY A 106 10.94 -1.13 -12.69
CA GLY A 106 12.10 -0.41 -13.25
C GLY A 106 13.24 -1.34 -13.66
N ASN A 107 13.41 -2.49 -13.00
CA ASN A 107 14.32 -3.53 -13.45
C ASN A 107 13.85 -4.18 -14.75
N ILE A 108 12.58 -4.61 -14.83
CA ILE A 108 11.98 -5.18 -16.04
C ILE A 108 12.17 -4.23 -17.24
N TYR A 109 11.75 -2.97 -17.10
CA TYR A 109 11.86 -1.97 -18.16
C TYR A 109 13.30 -1.81 -18.67
N ARG A 110 14.27 -1.68 -17.76
CA ARG A 110 15.68 -1.51 -18.13
C ARG A 110 16.23 -2.72 -18.88
N ASN A 111 15.87 -3.93 -18.47
CA ASN A 111 16.35 -5.14 -19.13
C ASN A 111 15.72 -5.34 -20.51
N ILE A 112 14.41 -5.11 -20.67
CA ILE A 112 13.78 -5.14 -21.99
C ILE A 112 14.41 -4.08 -22.92
N LYS A 113 14.65 -2.87 -22.41
CA LYS A 113 15.34 -1.80 -23.16
C LYS A 113 16.77 -2.19 -23.54
N ASN A 114 17.48 -2.91 -22.68
CA ASN A 114 18.81 -3.44 -22.97
C ASN A 114 18.75 -4.52 -24.06
N ALA A 115 17.80 -5.46 -23.98
CA ALA A 115 17.60 -6.47 -25.01
C ALA A 115 17.33 -5.85 -26.39
N ARG A 116 16.44 -4.84 -26.44
CA ARG A 116 16.23 -4.02 -27.65
C ARG A 116 17.53 -3.40 -28.16
N ARG A 117 18.31 -2.77 -27.26
CA ARG A 117 19.57 -2.11 -27.64
C ARG A 117 20.60 -3.10 -28.15
N ALA A 118 20.69 -4.30 -27.57
CA ALA A 118 21.58 -5.37 -28.01
C ALA A 118 21.22 -5.84 -29.42
N LEU A 119 19.93 -6.09 -29.70
CA LEU A 119 19.46 -6.41 -31.06
C LEU A 119 19.82 -5.31 -32.06
N ARG A 120 19.56 -4.05 -31.72
CA ARG A 120 19.91 -2.91 -32.57
C ARG A 120 21.41 -2.76 -32.81
N ALA A 121 22.23 -2.93 -31.77
CA ALA A 121 23.69 -2.86 -31.87
C ALA A 121 24.24 -4.01 -32.72
N GLY A 122 23.61 -5.18 -32.66
CA GLY A 122 23.87 -6.30 -33.55
C GLY A 122 23.25 -6.16 -34.94
N GLY A 123 22.74 -4.99 -35.34
CA GLY A 123 22.25 -4.76 -36.71
C GLY A 123 20.86 -5.34 -37.02
N LEU A 124 20.16 -5.92 -36.04
CA LEU A 124 18.77 -6.37 -36.17
C LEU A 124 17.83 -5.18 -36.02
N THR A 125 17.86 -4.25 -36.96
CA THR A 125 17.01 -3.05 -36.97
C THR A 125 16.97 -2.41 -38.35
N THR A 126 15.79 -1.92 -38.75
CA THR A 126 15.63 -1.09 -39.96
C THR A 126 15.96 0.38 -39.72
N ALA A 127 16.15 0.82 -38.48
CA ALA A 127 16.25 2.22 -38.10
C ALA A 127 17.42 2.99 -38.74
N TYR A 128 18.47 2.27 -39.18
CA TYR A 128 19.67 2.85 -39.77
C TYR A 128 19.73 2.73 -41.30
N LEU A 129 18.73 2.10 -41.92
CA LEU A 129 18.68 1.82 -43.36
C LEU A 129 18.12 3.00 -44.18
N ASN A 130 18.28 4.24 -43.68
CA ASN A 130 17.65 5.44 -44.21
C ASN A 130 17.83 5.59 -45.74
N GLY A 131 16.72 5.56 -46.48
CA GLY A 131 16.67 6.00 -47.88
C GLY A 131 17.03 4.95 -48.94
N GLN A 132 17.28 3.71 -48.56
CA GLN A 132 17.29 2.60 -49.52
C GLN A 132 15.87 2.04 -49.64
N ASP A 133 15.23 2.27 -50.79
CA ASP A 133 13.90 1.74 -51.10
C ASP A 133 13.85 0.20 -51.00
N ASP A 134 15.02 -0.44 -51.13
CA ASP A 134 15.19 -1.86 -50.86
C ASP A 134 16.51 -2.11 -50.12
N PRO A 135 16.53 -2.05 -48.77
CA PRO A 135 17.74 -2.37 -48.04
C PRO A 135 18.15 -3.82 -48.30
N PRO A 136 19.46 -4.12 -48.36
CA PRO A 136 19.94 -5.48 -48.53
C PRO A 136 19.23 -6.39 -47.53
N ALA A 137 18.63 -7.46 -48.03
CA ALA A 137 17.68 -8.25 -47.28
C ALA A 137 18.32 -8.74 -45.98
N LEU A 138 17.93 -8.15 -44.85
CA LEU A 138 18.49 -8.51 -43.55
C LEU A 138 18.00 -9.91 -43.22
N LEU A 139 18.93 -10.87 -43.24
CA LEU A 139 18.64 -12.29 -43.06
C LEU A 139 19.11 -12.72 -41.68
N ILE A 140 18.20 -13.24 -40.87
CA ILE A 140 18.53 -13.84 -39.57
C ILE A 140 19.10 -15.23 -39.82
N ARG A 141 20.42 -15.36 -39.67
CA ARG A 141 21.20 -16.60 -39.75
C ARG A 141 22.55 -16.46 -39.05
N GLY A 142 23.18 -17.57 -38.69
CA GLY A 142 24.52 -17.58 -38.08
C GLY A 142 24.57 -16.73 -36.80
N VAL A 143 25.52 -15.81 -36.71
CA VAL A 143 25.72 -14.93 -35.53
C VAL A 143 24.45 -14.14 -35.15
N TYR A 144 23.65 -13.71 -36.13
CA TYR A 144 22.39 -13.00 -35.85
C TYR A 144 21.33 -13.88 -35.22
N LEU A 145 21.34 -15.19 -35.49
CA LEU A 145 20.41 -16.13 -34.89
C LEU A 145 20.71 -16.32 -33.40
N ASP A 146 21.98 -16.44 -33.03
CA ASP A 146 22.38 -16.63 -31.63
C ASP A 146 22.05 -15.39 -30.81
N LEU A 147 22.37 -14.20 -31.33
CA LEU A 147 21.96 -12.93 -30.72
C LEU A 147 20.42 -12.84 -30.60
N TYR A 148 19.67 -13.16 -31.66
CA TYR A 148 18.22 -13.09 -31.63
C TYR A 148 17.65 -14.03 -30.55
N ARG A 149 18.12 -15.28 -30.49
CA ARG A 149 17.69 -16.27 -29.50
C ARG A 149 18.00 -15.80 -28.08
N GLU A 150 19.23 -15.37 -27.82
CA GLU A 150 19.67 -14.89 -26.51
C GLU A 150 18.78 -13.73 -26.02
N GLN A 151 18.51 -12.75 -26.89
CA GLN A 151 17.67 -11.62 -26.49
C GLN A 151 16.20 -11.99 -26.33
N MET A 152 15.69 -12.99 -27.07
CA MET A 152 14.32 -13.50 -26.85
C MET A 152 14.18 -14.28 -25.54
N GLU A 153 15.22 -14.97 -25.08
CA GLU A 153 15.24 -15.58 -23.74
C GLU A 153 15.13 -14.50 -22.64
N VAL A 154 15.83 -13.37 -22.81
CA VAL A 154 15.72 -12.21 -21.92
C VAL A 154 14.29 -11.64 -21.94
N VAL A 155 13.72 -11.44 -23.13
CA VAL A 155 12.33 -10.95 -23.25
C VAL A 155 11.33 -11.90 -22.58
N ASN A 156 11.47 -13.21 -22.80
CA ASN A 156 10.59 -14.22 -22.19
C ASN A 156 10.63 -14.18 -20.67
N LYS A 157 11.85 -14.16 -20.10
CA LYS A 157 12.04 -14.06 -18.64
C LYS A 157 11.28 -12.85 -18.07
N TYR A 158 11.46 -11.67 -18.66
CA TYR A 158 10.88 -10.45 -18.14
C TYR A 158 9.40 -10.26 -18.49
N GLN A 159 8.88 -10.92 -19.54
CA GLN A 159 7.43 -11.04 -19.77
C GLN A 159 6.76 -11.81 -18.63
N LEU A 160 7.35 -12.93 -18.18
CA LEU A 160 6.82 -13.71 -17.05
C LEU A 160 6.89 -12.94 -15.72
N GLU A 161 7.98 -12.21 -15.48
CA GLU A 161 8.08 -11.34 -14.30
C GLU A 161 6.99 -10.25 -14.29
N LEU A 162 6.69 -9.68 -15.47
CA LEU A 162 5.64 -8.68 -15.65
C LEU A 162 4.24 -9.27 -15.46
N GLU A 163 4.01 -10.50 -15.89
CA GLU A 163 2.78 -11.25 -15.60
C GLU A 163 2.60 -11.47 -14.09
N GLY A 164 3.68 -11.81 -13.37
CA GLY A 164 3.68 -11.91 -11.91
C GLY A 164 3.28 -10.59 -11.25
N LEU A 165 3.90 -9.48 -11.66
CA LEU A 165 3.53 -8.15 -11.18
C LEU A 165 2.06 -7.84 -11.47
N LYS A 166 1.57 -8.12 -12.68
CA LYS A 166 0.16 -7.92 -13.06
C LYS A 166 -0.78 -8.67 -12.09
N LEU A 167 -0.50 -9.92 -11.76
CA LEU A 167 -1.29 -10.71 -10.81
C LEU A 167 -1.24 -10.13 -9.39
N GLU A 168 -0.04 -9.73 -8.92
CA GLU A 168 0.15 -9.09 -7.61
C GLU A 168 -0.65 -7.79 -7.49
N SER A 169 -0.66 -6.94 -8.53
CA SER A 169 -1.42 -5.68 -8.49
C SER A 169 -2.94 -5.86 -8.36
N ARG A 170 -3.47 -7.02 -8.75
CA ARG A 170 -4.89 -7.35 -8.59
C ARG A 170 -5.24 -7.87 -7.20
N SER A 171 -4.28 -8.51 -6.53
CA SER A 171 -4.53 -9.24 -5.28
C SER A 171 -4.07 -8.48 -4.03
N LEU A 172 -3.07 -7.60 -4.15
CA LEU A 172 -2.48 -6.92 -3.01
C LEU A 172 -3.31 -5.70 -2.55
N PRO A 173 -3.60 -5.58 -1.23
CA PRO A 173 -4.35 -4.44 -0.68
C PRO A 173 -3.71 -3.07 -0.95
N ALA A 174 -2.39 -3.02 -1.17
CA ALA A 174 -1.66 -1.79 -1.47
C ALA A 174 -2.10 -1.12 -2.79
N PHE A 175 -2.76 -1.86 -3.68
CA PHE A 175 -3.17 -1.42 -5.02
C PHE A 175 -4.69 -1.28 -5.19
N VAL A 176 -5.47 -1.39 -4.11
CA VAL A 176 -6.96 -1.29 -4.17
C VAL A 176 -7.45 0.00 -4.85
N HIS A 177 -6.70 1.09 -4.71
CA HIS A 177 -7.03 2.39 -5.31
C HIS A 177 -6.33 2.64 -6.67
N LEU A 178 -5.53 1.69 -7.15
CA LEU A 178 -4.72 1.79 -8.36
C LEU A 178 -5.29 0.88 -9.45
N SER A 179 -6.53 1.14 -9.83
CA SER A 179 -7.30 0.23 -10.67
C SER A 179 -6.75 0.10 -12.09
N ASN A 180 -5.93 1.03 -12.58
CA ASN A 180 -5.44 0.97 -13.97
C ASN A 180 -4.05 0.33 -14.08
N VAL A 181 -3.28 0.24 -12.99
CA VAL A 181 -1.94 -0.37 -12.98
C VAL A 181 -1.95 -1.76 -13.61
N HIS A 182 -2.90 -2.63 -13.22
CA HIS A 182 -2.98 -3.98 -13.78
C HIS A 182 -3.33 -4.02 -15.27
N ILE A 183 -4.03 -3.00 -15.78
CA ILE A 183 -4.40 -2.86 -17.19
C ILE A 183 -3.17 -2.46 -18.01
N TYR A 184 -2.41 -1.46 -17.52
CA TYR A 184 -1.19 -1.01 -18.16
C TYR A 184 -0.14 -2.13 -18.20
N LEU A 185 0.06 -2.84 -17.09
CA LEU A 185 0.94 -4.00 -17.02
C LEU A 185 0.47 -5.12 -17.95
N GLY A 186 -0.84 -5.38 -18.03
CA GLY A 186 -1.40 -6.33 -18.99
C GLY A 186 -1.08 -5.97 -20.43
N THR A 187 -1.16 -4.69 -20.77
CA THR A 187 -0.86 -4.21 -22.12
C THR A 187 0.63 -4.35 -22.45
N MET A 188 1.51 -4.00 -21.51
CA MET A 188 2.97 -4.21 -21.64
C MET A 188 3.31 -5.70 -21.78
N GLU A 189 2.62 -6.57 -21.04
CA GLU A 189 2.81 -8.03 -21.04
C GLU A 189 2.36 -8.65 -22.36
N ASP A 190 1.14 -8.34 -22.81
CA ASP A 190 0.60 -8.79 -24.10
C ASP A 190 1.48 -8.36 -25.27
N TYR A 191 2.07 -7.17 -25.16
CA TYR A 191 3.02 -6.69 -26.15
C TYR A 191 4.25 -7.59 -26.27
N LEU A 192 4.92 -7.89 -25.14
CA LEU A 192 6.09 -8.77 -25.15
C LEU A 192 5.72 -10.20 -25.61
N ARG A 193 4.54 -10.68 -25.22
CA ARG A 193 4.00 -11.96 -25.69
C ARG A 193 3.86 -12.00 -27.21
N LYS A 194 3.42 -10.92 -27.86
CA LYS A 194 3.32 -10.86 -29.34
C LYS A 194 4.69 -11.02 -30.02
N ILE A 195 5.75 -10.41 -29.47
CA ILE A 195 7.12 -10.59 -29.98
C ILE A 195 7.57 -12.05 -29.83
N LEU A 196 7.32 -12.65 -28.67
CA LEU A 196 7.68 -14.05 -28.40
C LEU A 196 6.93 -15.02 -29.32
N ASN A 197 5.63 -14.82 -29.53
CA ASN A 197 4.84 -15.63 -30.45
C ASN A 197 5.39 -15.56 -31.88
N GLU A 198 5.82 -14.38 -32.34
CA GLU A 198 6.46 -14.21 -33.64
C GLU A 198 7.78 -14.99 -33.72
N PHE A 199 8.62 -14.90 -32.68
CA PHE A 199 9.86 -15.71 -32.58
C PHE A 199 9.57 -17.21 -32.59
N GLU A 200 8.60 -17.68 -31.82
CA GLU A 200 8.21 -19.09 -31.74
C GLU A 200 7.70 -19.61 -33.08
N ALA A 201 6.92 -18.82 -33.80
CA ALA A 201 6.41 -19.18 -35.12
C ALA A 201 7.54 -19.41 -36.14
N VAL A 202 8.62 -18.62 -36.08
CA VAL A 202 9.77 -18.77 -37.00
C VAL A 202 10.87 -19.70 -36.47
N SER A 203 10.84 -20.04 -35.19
CA SER A 203 11.85 -20.88 -34.51
C SER A 203 12.12 -22.21 -35.22
N PRO A 204 11.11 -22.97 -35.72
CA PRO A 204 11.36 -24.21 -36.48
C PRO A 204 12.19 -23.99 -37.75
N LEU A 205 11.93 -22.89 -38.48
CA LEU A 205 12.67 -22.54 -39.69
C LEU A 205 14.13 -22.21 -39.37
N LEU A 206 14.34 -21.41 -38.33
CA LEU A 206 15.68 -21.04 -37.86
C LEU A 206 16.48 -22.26 -37.38
N LYS A 207 15.83 -23.20 -36.67
CA LYS A 207 16.44 -24.48 -36.25
C LYS A 207 16.84 -25.37 -37.44
N SER A 208 16.13 -25.28 -38.56
CA SER A 208 16.48 -25.99 -39.80
C SER A 208 17.60 -25.31 -40.61
N GLY A 209 18.17 -24.20 -40.12
CA GLY A 209 19.21 -23.44 -40.81
C GLY A 209 18.70 -22.55 -41.95
N LYS A 210 17.38 -22.47 -42.15
CA LYS A 210 16.78 -21.58 -43.14
C LYS A 210 16.89 -20.14 -42.65
N ALA A 211 17.34 -19.26 -43.54
CA ALA A 211 17.38 -17.83 -43.26
C ALA A 211 15.96 -17.25 -43.29
N VAL A 212 15.64 -16.41 -42.31
CA VAL A 212 14.36 -15.68 -42.24
C VAL A 212 14.63 -14.22 -42.55
N HIS A 213 13.79 -13.62 -43.39
CA HIS A 213 13.88 -12.20 -43.70
C HIS A 213 13.37 -11.38 -42.52
N PHE A 214 14.15 -10.41 -42.06
CA PHE A 214 13.78 -9.52 -40.96
C PHE A 214 12.46 -8.78 -41.22
N LYS A 215 12.17 -8.40 -42.48
CA LYS A 215 10.90 -7.79 -42.89
C LYS A 215 9.67 -8.67 -42.61
N GLN A 216 9.84 -9.98 -42.42
CA GLN A 216 8.75 -10.90 -42.06
C GLN A 216 8.47 -10.92 -40.56
N LEU A 217 9.32 -10.28 -39.76
CA LEU A 217 9.24 -10.19 -38.31
C LEU A 217 8.79 -8.78 -37.94
N GLU A 218 7.51 -8.50 -38.20
CA GLU A 218 6.90 -7.19 -38.02
C GLU A 218 7.08 -6.69 -36.57
N ARG A 219 6.86 -7.56 -35.58
CA ARG A 219 6.94 -7.19 -34.16
C ARG A 219 8.38 -7.00 -33.71
N LEU A 220 9.32 -7.78 -34.22
CA LEU A 220 10.75 -7.55 -33.99
C LEU A 220 11.23 -6.24 -34.63
N ASP A 221 10.80 -5.94 -35.86
CA ASP A 221 11.13 -4.68 -36.53
C ASP A 221 10.54 -3.50 -35.75
N GLU A 222 9.30 -3.59 -35.31
CA GLU A 222 8.67 -2.58 -34.45
C GLU A 222 9.38 -2.42 -33.10
N PHE A 223 9.83 -3.52 -32.49
CA PHE A 223 10.59 -3.54 -31.24
C PHE A 223 11.94 -2.83 -31.38
N THR A 224 12.64 -3.03 -32.50
CA THR A 224 14.03 -2.57 -32.70
C THR A 224 14.16 -1.33 -33.60
N GLY A 225 13.13 -1.00 -34.37
CA GLY A 225 13.14 -0.03 -35.45
C GLY A 225 12.85 1.41 -35.03
N ARG A 226 12.65 2.26 -36.03
CA ARG A 226 12.21 3.66 -35.85
C ARG A 226 10.69 3.71 -35.80
N VAL A 227 10.15 4.44 -34.83
CA VAL A 227 8.74 4.84 -34.85
C VAL A 227 8.49 5.65 -36.12
N THR A 228 7.80 5.08 -37.10
CA THR A 228 7.28 5.87 -38.22
C THR A 228 6.16 6.76 -37.68
N LYS A 229 6.38 8.05 -37.47
CA LYS A 229 5.47 9.02 -36.79
C LYS A 229 3.99 9.12 -37.29
N ASN A 230 3.49 8.28 -38.18
CA ASN A 230 2.26 8.51 -38.95
C ASN A 230 1.04 7.63 -38.59
N ARG A 231 0.80 7.31 -37.32
CA ARG A 231 -0.56 6.91 -36.91
C ARG A 231 -0.95 7.65 -35.65
N GLU A 232 -1.77 8.67 -35.80
CA GLU A 232 -2.36 9.43 -34.70
C GLU A 232 -3.05 8.49 -33.71
N PHE A 233 -2.52 8.41 -32.49
CA PHE A 233 -3.12 7.70 -31.37
C PHE A 233 -4.27 8.56 -30.81
N CYS A 234 -5.51 8.18 -31.10
CA CYS A 234 -6.66 8.75 -30.41
C CYS A 234 -7.06 7.85 -29.23
N PHE A 235 -6.68 8.23 -28.02
CA PHE A 235 -7.31 7.72 -26.80
C PHE A 235 -8.76 8.22 -26.75
N SER A 236 -9.69 7.52 -27.41
CA SER A 236 -11.11 7.75 -27.16
C SER A 236 -11.44 7.19 -25.77
N LYS A 237 -11.75 8.06 -24.82
CA LYS A 237 -12.23 7.66 -23.48
C LYS A 237 -13.38 6.65 -23.63
N GLY A 238 -13.19 5.43 -23.12
CA GLY A 238 -14.30 4.49 -22.85
C GLY A 238 -14.40 3.23 -23.71
N LYS A 239 -13.48 2.94 -24.63
CA LYS A 239 -13.34 1.60 -25.24
C LYS A 239 -11.88 1.17 -25.15
N PRO A 240 -11.55 -0.08 -24.79
CA PRO A 240 -10.21 -0.60 -25.03
C PRO A 240 -10.01 -0.58 -26.56
N PRO A 241 -9.16 0.31 -27.07
CA PRO A 241 -8.95 0.41 -28.49
C PRO A 241 -8.39 -0.91 -29.03
N ASN A 242 -8.86 -1.32 -30.20
CA ASN A 242 -8.27 -2.40 -30.98
C ASN A 242 -6.95 -1.85 -31.57
N ILE A 243 -5.93 -1.62 -30.72
CA ILE A 243 -4.69 -0.92 -31.11
C ILE A 243 -3.73 -1.90 -31.74
N ASP A 244 -3.23 -1.52 -32.91
CA ASP A 244 -1.97 -2.00 -33.46
C ASP A 244 -0.81 -1.33 -32.68
N TYR A 245 -0.43 -1.94 -31.55
CA TYR A 245 0.52 -1.40 -30.58
C TYR A 245 1.91 -1.17 -31.19
N ARG A 246 2.58 -0.08 -30.78
CA ARG A 246 3.98 0.21 -31.14
C ARG A 246 4.90 0.28 -29.93
N PHE A 247 6.02 -0.42 -29.93
CA PHE A 247 6.87 -0.59 -28.75
C PHE A 247 7.36 0.70 -28.11
N THR A 248 7.87 1.61 -28.94
CA THR A 248 8.76 2.67 -28.43
C THR A 248 8.00 3.74 -27.69
N GLU A 249 6.81 4.06 -28.20
CA GLU A 249 5.84 4.95 -27.57
C GLU A 249 5.04 4.10 -26.56
N SER A 250 4.23 3.14 -27.00
CA SER A 250 3.31 2.45 -26.09
C SER A 250 3.95 1.75 -24.89
N PHE A 251 5.07 1.03 -25.01
CA PHE A 251 5.65 0.35 -23.85
C PHE A 251 6.32 1.34 -22.88
N SER A 252 6.95 2.41 -23.40
CA SER A 252 7.55 3.44 -22.56
C SER A 252 6.49 4.32 -21.92
N ASP A 253 5.48 4.72 -22.69
CA ASP A 253 4.36 5.53 -22.22
C ASP A 253 3.57 4.76 -21.16
N LEU A 254 3.28 3.47 -21.38
CA LEU A 254 2.62 2.63 -20.37
C LEU A 254 3.47 2.46 -19.11
N TYR A 255 4.80 2.37 -19.25
CA TYR A 255 5.68 2.39 -18.09
C TYR A 255 5.55 3.73 -17.35
N ASP A 256 5.61 4.85 -18.05
CA ASP A 256 5.51 6.19 -17.45
C ASP A 256 4.14 6.40 -16.79
N GLU A 257 3.05 5.91 -17.38
CA GLU A 257 1.69 5.91 -16.82
C GLU A 257 1.61 5.09 -15.52
N VAL A 258 2.22 3.90 -15.48
CA VAL A 258 2.30 3.12 -14.23
C VAL A 258 3.12 3.85 -13.17
N ILE A 259 4.23 4.46 -13.56
CA ILE A 259 5.07 5.22 -12.63
C ILE A 259 4.31 6.43 -12.07
N GLU A 260 3.58 7.14 -12.92
CA GLU A 260 2.77 8.30 -12.54
C GLU A 260 1.62 7.91 -11.62
N GLU A 261 0.89 6.82 -11.94
CA GLU A 261 -0.25 6.36 -11.14
C GLU A 261 0.18 5.92 -9.74
N ILE A 262 1.25 5.13 -9.62
CA ILE A 262 1.76 4.72 -8.32
C ILE A 262 2.40 5.93 -7.60
N GLY A 263 3.09 6.83 -8.32
CA GLY A 263 3.76 7.99 -7.77
C GLY A 263 2.81 9.00 -7.12
N LYS A 264 1.66 9.29 -7.77
CA LYS A 264 0.58 10.13 -7.22
C LYS A 264 -0.01 9.62 -5.92
N ASN A 265 0.15 8.33 -5.62
CA ASN A 265 -0.37 7.69 -4.43
C ASN A 265 0.70 7.45 -3.36
N LEU A 266 1.96 7.83 -3.62
CA LEU A 266 3.03 7.85 -2.62
C LEU A 266 3.19 9.21 -1.94
N SER A 267 2.73 10.30 -2.58
CA SER A 267 2.71 11.67 -2.05
C SER A 267 1.51 11.92 -1.14
#